data_AF-A0A960SWS2-F1
#
_entry.id   AF-A0A960SWS2-F1
#
_cell.length_a   1.000
_cell.length_b   1.000
_cell.length_c   1.000
_cell.angle_alpha   90.00
_cell.angle_beta   90.00
_cell.angle_gamma   90.00
#
_symmetry.space_group_name_H-M   'P 1'
#
loop_
_entity.id
_entity.type
_entity.pdbx_description
1 polymer ?
#
loop_
_entity_poly.entity_id
_entity_poly.type
_entity_poly.pdbx_seq_one_letter_code
_entity_poly.pdbx_strand_id
1 'polypeptide(L)'
;NDAMIVTLSHRGYVKRTPASEYRLQGRGGKGLKGMETKATGKDEPDDFVEHLFSVQAHDYLLFFTNTGRVYVERVYELPEGSRTSTGRSIKNVLDLKPEEKIAAMLRLERKTDDDGNDITFREDAGYVFFATRSGKVKKTALNDFRNYRKAGLTAINLDEGNDLIGVSLTTGDNEIMLVTRDGMSIKFTEGVYKKPQGESEDGEEPEADGSEDGAEEDEGRPQIRPQGRATAGVTGIRLRGDDIVVGMAVVSDDSMLLVASENGLGKRTSFPSYRALRRGGRGVKTLNVTEKTGKVVGAVAVTELDELMLMTSTGQSIRIRVAEIRETGRVAQGVKLLTLKEGEKLQDVSIVIPDGEDDPASEEDAATEPADESATDQ
;
A
#
# COMPACT_ATOMS: atom_id res chain seq x y z
N ASN A 1 -5.67 -26.74 -6.19
CA ASN A 1 -5.51 -25.45 -5.48
C ASN A 1 -6.57 -24.55 -6.05
N ASP A 2 -7.57 -24.20 -5.24
CA ASP A 2 -8.79 -23.56 -5.74
C ASP A 2 -8.59 -22.05 -5.80
N ALA A 3 -8.96 -21.45 -6.92
CA ALA A 3 -8.91 -20.00 -7.08
C ALA A 3 -10.03 -19.34 -6.25
N MET A 4 -9.64 -18.37 -5.42
CA MET A 4 -10.50 -17.65 -4.50
C MET A 4 -10.33 -16.14 -4.73
N ILE A 5 -11.36 -15.40 -4.38
CA ILE A 5 -11.31 -13.95 -4.24
C ILE A 5 -11.39 -13.65 -2.74
N VAL A 6 -10.37 -13.01 -2.19
CA VAL A 6 -10.42 -12.48 -0.82
C VAL A 6 -10.86 -11.05 -0.89
N THR A 7 -11.78 -10.64 0.00
CA THR A 7 -12.17 -9.24 0.17
C THR A 7 -11.94 -8.82 1.61
N LEU A 8 -11.32 -7.66 1.83
CA LEU A 8 -11.19 -6.98 3.11
C LEU A 8 -11.78 -5.57 2.96
N SER A 9 -12.78 -5.25 3.78
CA SER A 9 -13.36 -3.90 3.80
C SER A 9 -12.56 -2.95 4.67
N HIS A 10 -12.75 -1.65 4.45
CA HIS A 10 -12.14 -0.60 5.25
C HIS A 10 -12.46 -0.74 6.75
N ARG A 11 -13.68 -1.19 7.08
CA ARG A 11 -14.08 -1.45 8.48
C ARG A 11 -13.56 -2.78 9.02
N GLY A 12 -12.75 -3.50 8.26
CA GLY A 12 -12.11 -4.73 8.66
C GLY A 12 -13.03 -5.95 8.62
N TYR A 13 -13.97 -6.01 7.66
CA TYR A 13 -14.69 -7.25 7.38
C TYR A 13 -13.96 -8.04 6.30
N VAL A 14 -13.64 -9.31 6.60
CA VAL A 14 -12.93 -10.21 5.71
C VAL A 14 -13.80 -11.39 5.29
N LYS A 15 -13.64 -11.83 4.05
CA LYS A 15 -14.16 -13.12 3.56
C LYS A 15 -13.34 -13.64 2.39
N ARG A 16 -13.53 -14.92 2.08
CA ARG A 16 -13.16 -15.53 0.80
C ARG A 16 -14.42 -15.94 0.03
N THR A 17 -14.37 -15.82 -1.28
CA THR A 17 -15.44 -16.24 -2.21
C THR A 17 -14.80 -17.09 -3.32
N PRO A 18 -15.37 -18.23 -3.73
CA PRO A 18 -14.89 -18.96 -4.90
C PRO A 18 -14.80 -18.06 -6.15
N ALA A 19 -13.70 -18.12 -6.89
CA ALA A 19 -13.51 -17.26 -8.08
C ALA A 19 -14.55 -17.54 -9.18
N SER A 20 -15.15 -18.74 -9.20
CA SER A 20 -16.25 -19.09 -10.08
C SER A 20 -17.50 -18.23 -9.86
N GLU A 21 -17.75 -17.72 -8.66
CA GLU A 21 -18.89 -16.82 -8.39
C GLU A 21 -18.69 -15.42 -8.98
N TYR A 22 -17.44 -15.03 -9.24
CA TYR A 22 -17.12 -13.77 -9.90
C TYR A 22 -17.07 -13.91 -11.42
N ARG A 23 -16.81 -15.12 -11.94
CA ARG A 23 -16.83 -15.41 -13.37
C ARG A 23 -18.21 -15.88 -13.82
N LEU A 24 -19.15 -14.95 -14.05
CA LEU A 24 -20.24 -15.08 -15.04
C LEU A 24 -21.13 -13.82 -15.12
N GLN A 25 -20.98 -13.05 -16.21
CA GLN A 25 -22.11 -12.67 -17.09
C GLN A 25 -21.57 -12.45 -18.51
N GLY A 26 -22.12 -13.17 -19.49
CA GLY A 26 -21.89 -12.90 -20.91
C GLY A 26 -22.49 -11.56 -21.33
N ARG A 27 -22.03 -11.03 -22.48
CA ARG A 27 -22.45 -9.74 -23.06
C ARG A 27 -23.97 -9.53 -22.94
N GLY A 28 -24.39 -8.40 -22.36
CA GLY A 28 -25.80 -7.95 -22.30
C GLY A 28 -26.47 -7.93 -20.91
N GLY A 29 -25.74 -8.20 -19.82
CA GLY A 29 -26.27 -8.17 -18.46
C GLY A 29 -26.17 -6.83 -17.75
N LYS A 30 -27.22 -6.41 -17.02
CA LYS A 30 -27.13 -5.33 -16.01
C LYS A 30 -26.02 -5.68 -15.01
N GLY A 31 -25.07 -4.77 -14.79
CA GLY A 31 -23.81 -4.97 -14.06
C GLY A 31 -23.90 -5.79 -12.76
N LEU A 32 -22.80 -6.49 -12.46
CA LEU A 32 -22.69 -7.39 -11.31
C LEU A 32 -22.53 -6.62 -9.99
N LYS A 33 -23.63 -6.39 -9.24
CA LYS A 33 -23.61 -5.72 -7.91
C LYS A 33 -22.61 -6.33 -6.90
N GLY A 34 -21.59 -5.59 -6.46
CA GLY A 34 -20.54 -6.05 -5.54
C GLY A 34 -20.98 -6.43 -4.11
N MET A 35 -20.05 -6.40 -3.16
CA MET A 35 -20.34 -6.66 -1.75
C MET A 35 -21.34 -5.63 -1.21
N GLU A 36 -22.38 -6.06 -0.49
CA GLU A 36 -23.23 -5.12 0.24
C GLU A 36 -22.49 -4.67 1.50
N THR A 37 -22.01 -3.45 1.47
CA THR A 37 -21.45 -2.74 2.61
C THR A 37 -22.58 -2.00 3.32
N LYS A 38 -22.88 -2.38 4.56
CA LYS A 38 -23.94 -1.72 5.34
C LYS A 38 -23.35 -0.51 6.07
N ALA A 39 -23.89 0.69 5.84
CA ALA A 39 -23.81 1.76 6.83
C ALA A 39 -24.39 1.26 8.16
N THR A 40 -23.68 1.46 9.29
CA THR A 40 -24.20 1.09 10.62
C THR A 40 -24.96 2.22 11.32
N GLY A 41 -25.16 3.35 10.62
CA GLY A 41 -25.94 4.49 11.10
C GLY A 41 -26.34 5.43 9.95
N LYS A 42 -27.25 6.37 10.22
CA LYS A 42 -27.72 7.37 9.24
C LYS A 42 -26.65 8.39 8.81
N ASP A 43 -25.58 8.52 9.60
CA ASP A 43 -24.53 9.53 9.44
C ASP A 43 -23.11 8.92 9.33
N GLU A 44 -22.99 7.60 9.18
CA GLU A 44 -21.70 6.94 8.93
C GLU A 44 -21.54 6.64 7.45
N PRO A 45 -20.34 6.82 6.87
CA PRO A 45 -20.09 6.42 5.50
C PRO A 45 -20.40 4.95 5.29
N ASP A 46 -20.85 4.62 4.08
CA ASP A 46 -20.89 3.25 3.63
C ASP A 46 -19.49 2.63 3.74
N ASP A 47 -19.42 1.40 4.24
CA ASP A 47 -18.18 0.62 4.20
C ASP A 47 -17.81 0.40 2.71
N PHE A 48 -16.54 0.13 2.43
CA PHE A 48 -16.09 -0.14 1.07
C PHE A 48 -15.03 -1.22 1.08
N VAL A 49 -14.86 -1.89 -0.06
CA VAL A 49 -13.83 -2.91 -0.22
C VAL A 49 -12.50 -2.21 -0.43
N GLU A 50 -11.60 -2.33 0.55
CA GLU A 50 -10.25 -1.77 0.49
C GLU A 50 -9.31 -2.72 -0.27
N HIS A 51 -9.45 -4.03 -0.03
CA HIS A 51 -8.72 -5.04 -0.77
C HIS A 51 -9.68 -6.07 -1.35
N LEU A 52 -9.52 -6.35 -2.63
CA LEU A 52 -10.10 -7.51 -3.30
C LEU A 52 -9.07 -8.05 -4.30
N PHE A 53 -8.75 -9.33 -4.20
CA PHE A 53 -7.66 -9.86 -5.00
C PHE A 53 -7.84 -11.35 -5.18
N SER A 54 -7.44 -11.80 -6.37
CA SER A 54 -7.43 -13.22 -6.73
C SER A 54 -6.26 -13.90 -6.06
N VAL A 55 -6.55 -14.97 -5.33
CA VAL A 55 -5.58 -15.77 -4.58
C VAL A 55 -5.86 -17.25 -4.78
N GLN A 56 -4.90 -18.07 -4.37
CA GLN A 56 -5.15 -19.49 -4.24
C GLN A 56 -5.58 -19.83 -2.81
N ALA A 57 -6.44 -20.83 -2.64
CA ALA A 57 -6.93 -21.27 -1.33
C ALA A 57 -5.79 -21.60 -0.34
N HIS A 58 -4.67 -22.10 -0.86
CA HIS A 58 -3.48 -22.41 -0.09
C HIS A 58 -2.46 -21.27 -0.01
N ASP A 59 -2.75 -20.05 -0.45
CA ASP A 59 -1.86 -18.92 -0.19
C ASP A 59 -1.90 -18.52 1.29
N TYR A 60 -0.91 -17.71 1.71
CA TYR A 60 -0.83 -17.14 3.05
C TYR A 60 -1.20 -15.65 3.01
N LEU A 61 -1.86 -15.19 4.07
CA LEU A 61 -2.10 -13.78 4.36
C LEU A 61 -1.45 -13.43 5.69
N LEU A 62 -0.60 -12.41 5.68
CA LEU A 62 0.08 -11.89 6.85
C LEU A 62 -0.57 -10.56 7.22
N PHE A 63 -1.18 -10.49 8.40
CA PHE A 63 -1.86 -9.32 8.94
C PHE A 63 -0.99 -8.68 10.02
N PHE A 64 -0.43 -7.52 9.72
CA PHE A 64 0.39 -6.74 10.65
C PHE A 64 -0.47 -5.74 11.40
N THR A 65 -0.27 -5.63 12.70
CA THR A 65 -1.02 -4.70 13.55
C THR A 65 -0.25 -3.41 13.81
N ASN A 66 -0.99 -2.36 14.18
CA ASN A 66 -0.42 -1.10 14.67
C ASN A 66 0.52 -1.27 15.88
N THR A 67 0.36 -2.34 16.66
CA THR A 67 1.19 -2.67 17.83
C THR A 67 2.45 -3.49 17.49
N GLY A 68 2.71 -3.75 16.20
CA GLY A 68 3.91 -4.46 15.76
C GLY A 68 3.83 -5.99 15.87
N ARG A 69 2.61 -6.55 15.93
CA ARG A 69 2.37 -8.00 15.87
C ARG A 69 1.97 -8.41 14.45
N VAL A 70 2.15 -9.70 14.15
CA VAL A 70 1.70 -10.31 12.90
C VAL A 70 0.91 -11.59 13.18
N TYR A 71 -0.18 -11.74 12.44
CA TYR A 71 -1.01 -12.93 12.39
C TYR A 71 -0.92 -13.49 10.98
N VAL A 72 -0.80 -14.81 10.85
CA VAL A 72 -0.67 -15.46 9.56
C VAL A 72 -1.81 -16.47 9.45
N GLU A 73 -2.60 -16.34 8.40
CA GLU A 73 -3.71 -17.23 8.10
C GLU A 73 -3.56 -17.77 6.68
N ARG A 74 -4.02 -19.00 6.48
CA ARG A 74 -4.20 -19.55 5.14
C ARG A 74 -5.48 -19.00 4.56
N VAL A 75 -5.51 -18.77 3.25
CA VAL A 75 -6.71 -18.24 2.60
C VAL A 75 -7.92 -19.12 2.91
N TYR A 76 -7.81 -20.45 2.84
CA TYR A 76 -8.94 -21.36 3.14
C TYR A 76 -9.47 -21.27 4.59
N GLU A 77 -8.68 -20.74 5.54
CA GLU A 77 -9.11 -20.55 6.94
C GLU A 77 -9.99 -19.30 7.10
N LEU A 78 -9.93 -18.36 6.15
CA LEU A 78 -10.83 -17.23 6.14
C LEU A 78 -12.29 -17.69 5.99
N PRO A 79 -13.25 -16.94 6.58
CA PRO A 79 -14.66 -17.25 6.45
C PRO A 79 -15.09 -17.19 4.98
N GLU A 80 -15.69 -18.27 4.51
CA GLU A 80 -16.30 -18.31 3.19
C GLU A 80 -17.65 -17.59 3.20
N GLY A 81 -17.93 -16.83 2.16
CA GLY A 81 -19.19 -16.13 1.98
C GLY A 81 -19.45 -15.82 0.53
N SER A 82 -20.72 -15.55 0.21
CA SER A 82 -21.11 -15.13 -1.15
C SER A 82 -20.54 -13.75 -1.48
N ARG A 83 -20.51 -13.43 -2.77
CA ARG A 83 -20.10 -12.11 -3.29
C ARG A 83 -20.79 -10.91 -2.61
N THR A 84 -22.07 -11.03 -2.28
CA THR A 84 -22.85 -9.95 -1.63
C THR A 84 -22.73 -9.92 -0.11
N SER A 85 -22.31 -11.01 0.53
CA SER A 85 -22.22 -11.09 2.00
C SER A 85 -21.14 -10.17 2.57
N THR A 86 -21.34 -9.61 3.76
CA THR A 86 -20.36 -8.68 4.37
C THR A 86 -19.08 -9.40 4.85
N GLY A 87 -19.14 -10.70 5.15
CA GLY A 87 -18.02 -11.44 5.75
C GLY A 87 -18.03 -11.38 7.28
N ARG A 88 -16.87 -11.62 7.92
CA ARG A 88 -16.71 -11.53 9.39
C ARG A 88 -15.67 -10.50 9.76
N SER A 89 -15.79 -9.92 10.96
CA SER A 89 -14.79 -9.00 11.49
C SER A 89 -13.42 -9.68 11.61
N ILE A 90 -12.39 -9.07 11.01
CA ILE A 90 -11.00 -9.52 11.05
C ILE A 90 -10.47 -9.62 12.49
N LYS A 91 -10.97 -8.76 13.39
CA LYS A 91 -10.66 -8.81 14.82
C LYS A 91 -11.03 -10.17 15.44
N ASN A 92 -12.18 -10.70 15.06
CA ASN A 92 -12.68 -11.98 15.56
C ASN A 92 -12.07 -13.16 14.81
N VAL A 93 -11.71 -12.98 13.53
CA VAL A 93 -11.05 -14.05 12.75
C VAL A 93 -9.64 -14.31 13.25
N LEU A 94 -8.91 -13.27 13.65
CA LEU A 94 -7.52 -13.36 14.10
C LEU A 94 -7.36 -13.36 15.62
N ASP A 95 -8.46 -13.30 16.39
CA ASP A 95 -8.45 -13.11 17.85
C ASP A 95 -7.54 -11.95 18.29
N LEU A 96 -7.69 -10.80 17.62
CA LEU A 96 -6.90 -9.60 17.89
C LEU A 96 -7.12 -9.11 19.33
N LYS A 97 -6.07 -8.53 19.91
CA LYS A 97 -6.19 -7.85 21.20
C LYS A 97 -7.07 -6.60 21.08
N PRO A 98 -7.70 -6.13 22.18
CA PRO A 98 -8.62 -5.00 22.14
C PRO A 98 -8.05 -3.72 21.49
N GLU A 99 -6.77 -3.43 21.72
CA GLU A 99 -6.03 -2.28 21.20
C GLU A 99 -5.48 -2.46 19.77
N GLU A 100 -5.53 -3.68 19.24
CA GLU A 100 -4.97 -4.00 17.93
C GLU A 100 -5.90 -3.62 16.79
N LYS A 101 -5.31 -2.97 15.79
CA LYS A 101 -5.89 -2.69 14.47
C LYS A 101 -4.93 -3.20 13.42
N ILE A 102 -5.47 -3.64 12.29
CA ILE A 102 -4.64 -3.99 11.13
C ILE A 102 -4.03 -2.69 10.59
N ALA A 103 -2.71 -2.70 10.43
CA ALA A 103 -1.93 -1.63 9.82
C ALA A 103 -1.48 -1.98 8.41
N ALA A 104 -1.26 -3.27 8.12
CA ALA A 104 -0.96 -3.74 6.77
C ALA A 104 -1.36 -5.21 6.60
N MET A 105 -1.65 -5.59 5.36
CA MET A 105 -1.87 -6.98 4.97
C MET A 105 -0.94 -7.32 3.80
N LEU A 106 -0.20 -8.42 3.90
CA LEU A 106 0.62 -8.94 2.82
C LEU A 106 0.10 -10.29 2.36
N ARG A 107 -0.04 -10.45 1.05
CA ARG A 107 -0.23 -11.76 0.43
C ARG A 107 1.12 -12.41 0.21
N LEU A 108 1.22 -13.69 0.54
CA LEU A 108 2.36 -14.53 0.22
C LEU A 108 1.88 -15.78 -0.53
N GLU A 109 2.22 -15.84 -1.82
CA GLU A 109 1.87 -16.96 -2.69
C GLU A 109 2.56 -18.24 -2.22
N ARG A 110 1.81 -19.35 -2.15
CA ARG A 110 2.39 -20.64 -1.77
C ARG A 110 3.29 -21.17 -2.87
N LYS A 111 4.52 -21.52 -2.49
CA LYS A 111 5.51 -22.17 -3.35
C LYS A 111 5.77 -23.60 -2.88
N THR A 112 5.92 -24.53 -3.81
CA THR A 112 6.30 -25.92 -3.54
C THR A 112 7.54 -26.33 -4.32
N ASP A 113 8.31 -27.27 -3.78
CA ASP A 113 9.34 -27.99 -4.53
C ASP A 113 8.72 -29.10 -5.41
N ASP A 114 9.58 -29.82 -6.15
CA ASP A 114 9.18 -30.91 -7.05
C ASP A 114 8.52 -32.09 -6.32
N ASP A 115 8.81 -32.25 -5.02
CA ASP A 115 8.24 -33.27 -4.15
C ASP A 115 6.91 -32.81 -3.50
N GLY A 116 6.49 -31.57 -3.75
CA GLY A 116 5.24 -30.99 -3.25
C GLY A 116 5.33 -30.40 -1.83
N ASN A 117 6.52 -30.33 -1.23
CA ASN A 117 6.72 -29.72 0.08
C ASN A 117 6.52 -28.20 0.00
N ASP A 118 5.92 -27.61 1.03
CA ASP A 118 5.74 -26.17 1.10
C ASP A 118 7.07 -25.48 1.44
N ILE A 119 7.63 -24.74 0.47
CA ILE A 119 8.90 -24.01 0.59
C ILE A 119 8.68 -22.51 0.64
N THR A 120 7.46 -22.06 0.94
CA THR A 120 7.08 -20.64 0.87
C THR A 120 7.91 -19.75 1.78
N PHE A 121 8.30 -20.26 2.95
CA PHE A 121 9.12 -19.56 3.94
C PHE A 121 10.58 -20.03 3.95
N ARG A 122 11.12 -20.51 2.82
CA ARG A 122 12.54 -20.89 2.72
C ARG A 122 13.49 -19.72 3.04
N GLU A 123 14.76 -20.03 3.32
CA GLU A 123 15.74 -19.03 3.79
C GLU A 123 15.96 -17.86 2.83
N ASP A 124 15.86 -18.10 1.52
CA ASP A 124 16.00 -17.12 0.45
C ASP A 124 14.64 -16.55 -0.04
N ALA A 125 13.55 -16.75 0.71
CA ALA A 125 12.21 -16.28 0.33
C ALA A 125 12.05 -14.74 0.35
N GLY A 126 13.12 -14.00 0.65
CA GLY A 126 13.16 -12.55 0.76
C GLY A 126 12.90 -12.07 2.18
N TYR A 127 12.39 -10.84 2.28
CA TYR A 127 12.29 -10.11 3.54
C TYR A 127 10.93 -9.46 3.71
N VAL A 128 10.60 -9.18 4.98
CA VAL A 128 9.55 -8.24 5.36
C VAL A 128 10.23 -6.95 5.79
N PHE A 129 9.91 -5.86 5.11
CA PHE A 129 10.40 -4.52 5.39
C PHE A 129 9.33 -3.73 6.15
N PHE A 130 9.74 -3.02 7.19
CA PHE A 130 8.88 -2.24 8.08
C PHE A 130 9.30 -0.77 8.07
N ALA A 131 8.32 0.13 8.18
CA ALA A 131 8.53 1.54 8.47
C ALA A 131 7.57 2.00 9.58
N THR A 132 8.09 2.77 10.53
CA THR A 132 7.34 3.29 11.67
C THR A 132 7.12 4.79 11.56
N ARG A 133 6.15 5.30 12.32
CA ARG A 133 5.78 6.72 12.38
C ARG A 133 6.94 7.63 12.76
N SER A 134 7.79 7.18 13.69
CA SER A 134 9.00 7.89 14.11
C SER A 134 10.16 7.84 13.12
N GLY A 135 9.96 7.30 11.91
CA GLY A 135 11.00 7.21 10.90
C GLY A 135 12.00 6.07 11.08
N LYS A 136 11.73 5.08 11.94
CA LYS A 136 12.54 3.84 12.00
C LYS A 136 12.12 2.90 10.87
N VAL A 137 13.08 2.13 10.39
CA VAL A 137 12.88 1.05 9.42
C VAL A 137 13.53 -0.23 9.88
N LYS A 138 12.98 -1.36 9.47
CA LYS A 138 13.54 -2.68 9.79
C LYS A 138 13.36 -3.64 8.62
N LYS A 139 14.33 -4.51 8.44
CA LYS A 139 14.24 -5.66 7.53
C LYS A 139 14.35 -6.95 8.34
N THR A 140 13.42 -7.87 8.16
CA THR A 140 13.44 -9.19 8.81
C THR A 140 13.28 -10.27 7.75
N ALA A 141 14.04 -11.37 7.86
CA ALA A 141 13.94 -12.48 6.91
C ALA A 141 12.52 -13.06 6.93
N LEU A 142 11.96 -13.36 5.76
CA LEU A 142 10.60 -13.89 5.68
C LEU A 142 10.48 -15.26 6.41
N ASN A 143 11.53 -16.06 6.35
CA ASN A 143 11.67 -17.35 7.07
C ASN A 143 11.48 -17.22 8.60
N ASP A 144 11.73 -16.06 9.21
CA ASP A 144 11.50 -15.84 10.65
C ASP A 144 10.01 -15.90 11.03
N PHE A 145 9.11 -15.84 10.03
CA PHE A 145 7.66 -15.94 10.19
C PHE A 145 7.11 -17.34 9.91
N ARG A 146 7.94 -18.33 9.57
CA ARG A 146 7.50 -19.69 9.21
C ARG A 146 6.70 -20.40 10.31
N ASN A 147 7.09 -20.17 11.57
CA ASN A 147 6.52 -20.82 12.75
C ASN A 147 5.41 -19.95 13.35
N TYR A 148 4.40 -19.63 12.54
CA TYR A 148 3.24 -18.86 12.97
C TYR A 148 2.29 -19.69 13.82
N ARG A 149 1.44 -19.00 14.58
CA ARG A 149 0.47 -19.58 15.52
C ARG A 149 -0.72 -18.65 15.66
N LYS A 150 -1.88 -19.18 16.07
CA LYS A 150 -3.13 -18.41 16.23
C LYS A 150 -2.99 -17.20 17.15
N ALA A 151 -2.22 -17.31 18.23
CA ALA A 151 -1.96 -16.20 19.15
C ALA A 151 -1.10 -15.06 18.58
N GLY A 152 -0.70 -15.12 17.31
CA GLY A 152 0.17 -14.16 16.66
C GLY A 152 1.64 -14.23 17.11
N LEU A 153 2.45 -13.45 16.41
CA LEU A 153 3.89 -13.33 16.60
C LEU A 153 4.25 -11.86 16.78
N THR A 154 5.32 -11.57 17.53
CA THR A 154 5.95 -10.25 17.45
C THR A 154 6.58 -10.11 16.07
N ALA A 155 6.31 -9.01 15.37
CA ALA A 155 6.92 -8.68 14.08
C ALA A 155 7.99 -7.60 14.23
N ILE A 156 7.75 -6.60 15.09
CA ILE A 156 8.66 -5.50 15.42
C ILE A 156 8.39 -5.02 16.86
N ASN A 157 9.42 -4.58 17.57
CA ASN A 157 9.23 -3.88 18.84
C ASN A 157 9.01 -2.40 18.57
N LEU A 158 7.87 -1.87 19.01
CA LEU A 158 7.55 -0.46 18.89
C LEU A 158 7.73 0.24 20.23
N ASP A 159 8.35 1.41 20.20
CA ASP A 159 8.39 2.32 21.35
C ASP A 159 6.99 2.90 21.59
N GLU A 160 6.73 3.37 22.81
CA GLU A 160 5.43 3.97 23.17
C GLU A 160 5.08 5.15 22.25
N GLY A 161 3.86 5.16 21.71
CA GLY A 161 3.39 6.18 20.77
C GLY A 161 3.95 6.09 19.35
N ASN A 162 4.75 5.06 19.03
CA ASN A 162 5.24 4.80 17.68
C ASN A 162 4.39 3.73 17.00
N ASP A 163 3.67 4.11 15.95
CA ASP A 163 2.84 3.19 15.18
C ASP A 163 3.61 2.60 13.99
N LEU A 164 3.24 1.39 13.59
CA LEU A 164 3.64 0.82 12.32
C LEU A 164 2.88 1.53 11.18
N ILE A 165 3.59 2.08 10.20
CA ILE A 165 3.01 2.86 9.09
C ILE A 165 3.03 2.08 7.78
N GLY A 166 4.05 1.27 7.54
CA GLY A 166 4.17 0.52 6.30
C GLY A 166 4.85 -0.83 6.49
N VAL A 167 4.36 -1.82 5.76
CA VAL A 167 4.99 -3.14 5.64
C VAL A 167 4.98 -3.57 4.18
N SER A 168 6.06 -4.15 3.69
CA SER A 168 6.14 -4.69 2.33
C SER A 168 7.06 -5.90 2.24
N LEU A 169 6.81 -6.76 1.27
CA LEU A 169 7.77 -7.81 0.90
C LEU A 169 8.87 -7.19 0.05
N THR A 170 10.12 -7.56 0.32
CA THR A 170 11.28 -7.07 -0.41
C THR A 170 12.28 -8.21 -0.69
N THR A 171 13.13 -8.03 -1.69
CA THR A 171 14.10 -9.03 -2.16
C THR A 171 15.46 -8.88 -1.49
N GLY A 172 15.74 -7.74 -0.85
CA GLY A 172 17.04 -7.39 -0.30
C GLY A 172 17.78 -6.32 -1.10
N ASP A 173 17.30 -6.01 -2.31
CA ASP A 173 17.89 -5.03 -3.23
C ASP A 173 16.88 -3.94 -3.66
N ASN A 174 15.68 -3.92 -3.10
CA ASN A 174 14.68 -2.91 -3.44
C ASN A 174 15.13 -1.49 -3.01
N GLU A 175 14.65 -0.49 -3.76
CA GLU A 175 14.64 0.88 -3.28
C GLU A 175 13.36 1.15 -2.49
N ILE A 176 13.53 1.79 -1.34
CA ILE A 176 12.46 2.15 -0.41
C ILE A 176 12.34 3.66 -0.39
N MET A 177 11.10 4.14 -0.44
CA MET A 177 10.74 5.53 -0.30
C MET A 177 9.95 5.74 0.98
N LEU A 178 10.37 6.68 1.81
CA LEU A 178 9.60 7.18 2.95
C LEU A 178 9.15 8.60 2.68
N VAL A 179 7.94 8.93 3.10
CA VAL A 179 7.36 10.27 2.99
C VAL A 179 6.85 10.72 4.34
N THR A 180 7.07 12.00 4.61
CA THR A 180 6.74 12.65 5.88
C THR A 180 5.56 13.58 5.75
N ARG A 181 4.94 13.87 6.89
CA ARG A 181 3.81 14.80 7.02
C ARG A 181 4.15 16.21 6.55
N ASP A 182 5.40 16.63 6.72
CA ASP A 182 5.88 17.96 6.31
C ASP A 182 6.30 18.04 4.83
N GLY A 183 6.04 16.98 4.05
CA GLY A 183 6.31 16.99 2.61
C GLY A 183 7.78 16.74 2.28
N MET A 184 8.55 16.16 3.20
CA MET A 184 9.88 15.60 2.93
C MET A 184 9.78 14.13 2.52
N SER A 185 10.73 13.67 1.72
CA SER A 185 10.86 12.28 1.30
C SER A 185 12.31 11.83 1.27
N ILE A 186 12.57 10.56 1.51
CA ILE A 186 13.89 9.95 1.26
C ILE A 186 13.68 8.69 0.44
N LYS A 187 14.48 8.52 -0.62
CA LYS A 187 14.57 7.27 -1.39
C LYS A 187 15.93 6.65 -1.11
N PHE A 188 16.01 5.40 -0.69
CA PHE A 188 17.28 4.71 -0.44
C PHE A 188 17.15 3.22 -0.78
N THR A 189 18.25 2.58 -1.18
CA THR A 189 18.28 1.11 -1.34
C THR A 189 18.35 0.42 0.02
N GLU A 190 17.62 -0.68 0.19
CA GLU A 190 17.78 -1.56 1.36
C GLU A 190 19.05 -2.43 1.27
N GLY A 191 19.61 -2.55 0.06
CA GLY A 191 20.85 -3.25 -0.28
C GLY A 191 22.07 -2.34 -0.16
N VAL A 192 23.11 -2.60 -0.96
CA VAL A 192 24.38 -1.86 -0.90
C VAL A 192 24.24 -0.48 -1.53
N TYR A 193 24.56 0.58 -0.77
CA TYR A 193 24.60 1.93 -1.31
C TYR A 193 25.81 2.10 -2.22
N LYS A 194 25.58 2.63 -3.43
CA LYS A 194 26.63 3.05 -4.34
C LYS A 194 26.49 4.56 -4.55
N LYS A 195 27.50 5.33 -4.13
CA LYS A 195 27.52 6.78 -4.37
C LYS A 195 27.52 7.03 -5.89
N PRO A 196 26.64 7.89 -6.43
CA PRO A 196 26.66 8.23 -7.85
C PRO A 196 28.02 8.83 -8.23
N GLN A 197 28.65 8.35 -9.30
CA GLN A 197 29.88 8.95 -9.82
C GLN A 197 29.54 10.24 -10.58
N GLY A 198 30.06 11.39 -10.13
CA GLY A 198 30.04 12.64 -10.90
C GLY A 198 29.07 13.74 -10.48
N GLU A 199 28.41 13.67 -9.32
CA GLU A 199 27.67 14.82 -8.76
C GLU A 199 28.65 15.76 -8.03
N SER A 200 28.72 17.02 -8.44
CA SER A 200 29.48 18.08 -7.75
C SER A 200 28.82 18.43 -6.41
N GLU A 201 29.64 18.85 -5.44
CA GLU A 201 29.28 19.17 -4.04
C GLU A 201 28.32 20.39 -3.87
N ASP A 202 27.71 20.90 -4.95
CA ASP A 202 26.99 22.18 -4.96
C ASP A 202 25.51 22.09 -4.54
N GLY A 203 25.08 20.99 -3.94
CA GLY A 203 23.70 20.83 -3.47
C GLY A 203 23.65 20.54 -1.98
N GLU A 204 23.32 21.55 -1.16
CA GLU A 204 23.08 21.49 0.31
C GLU A 204 23.24 20.07 0.87
N GLU A 205 24.47 19.73 1.29
CA GLU A 205 24.68 18.55 2.10
C GLU A 205 23.77 18.68 3.33
N PRO A 206 22.95 17.68 3.66
CA PRO A 206 22.25 17.71 4.93
C PRO A 206 23.34 17.62 6.00
N GLU A 207 23.60 18.74 6.70
CA GLU A 207 24.45 18.86 7.89
C GLU A 207 24.49 17.52 8.65
N ALA A 208 25.58 16.78 8.43
CA ALA A 208 25.85 15.56 9.16
C ALA A 208 26.13 15.98 10.61
N ASP A 209 25.39 15.42 11.56
CA ASP A 209 25.77 15.60 12.96
C ASP A 209 27.11 14.89 13.17
N GLY A 210 28.13 15.68 13.52
CA GLY A 210 29.54 15.32 13.45
C GLY A 210 29.97 14.10 14.25
N SER A 211 29.85 12.92 13.65
CA SER A 211 30.69 11.77 13.93
C SER A 211 31.35 11.31 12.62
N GLU A 212 32.50 11.88 12.30
CA GLU A 212 33.32 11.52 11.12
C GLU A 212 33.95 10.12 11.23
N ASP A 213 33.93 9.50 12.41
CA ASP A 213 34.65 8.24 12.72
C ASP A 213 34.02 6.95 12.15
N GLY A 214 33.05 7.02 11.23
CA GLY A 214 32.33 5.83 10.74
C GLY A 214 32.00 5.79 9.25
N ALA A 215 32.42 6.79 8.46
CA ALA A 215 32.03 6.89 7.07
C ALA A 215 32.84 5.96 6.13
N GLU A 216 34.09 5.64 6.47
CA GLU A 216 34.99 4.87 5.59
C GLU A 216 34.79 3.33 5.68
N GLU A 217 34.12 2.80 6.71
CA GLU A 217 33.94 1.34 6.91
C GLU A 217 32.68 0.73 6.26
N ASP A 218 31.88 1.52 5.51
CA ASP A 218 30.54 1.12 5.05
C ASP A 218 30.46 0.82 3.54
N GLU A 219 31.57 0.94 2.78
CA GLU A 219 31.59 0.55 1.38
C GLU A 219 31.36 -0.97 1.21
N GLY A 220 30.37 -1.33 0.39
CA GLY A 220 30.04 -2.73 0.10
C GLY A 220 29.06 -3.40 1.08
N ARG A 221 28.60 -2.71 2.14
CA ARG A 221 27.62 -3.23 3.10
C ARG A 221 26.20 -2.78 2.76
N PRO A 222 25.18 -3.61 3.01
CA PRO A 222 23.80 -3.19 2.81
C PRO A 222 23.43 -2.10 3.81
N GLN A 223 22.73 -1.07 3.35
CA GLN A 223 22.26 0.04 4.21
C GLN A 223 21.37 -0.45 5.35
N ILE A 224 20.70 -1.59 5.14
CA ILE A 224 19.85 -2.23 6.13
C ILE A 224 20.18 -3.71 6.19
N ARG A 225 20.67 -4.14 7.35
CA ARG A 225 20.91 -5.57 7.64
C ARG A 225 19.61 -6.23 8.09
N PRO A 226 19.39 -7.51 7.73
CA PRO A 226 18.34 -8.31 8.34
C PRO A 226 18.50 -8.36 9.86
N GLN A 227 17.41 -8.18 10.58
CA GLN A 227 17.31 -8.26 12.03
C GLN A 227 16.21 -9.24 12.43
N GLY A 228 16.34 -9.82 13.62
CA GLY A 228 15.28 -10.63 14.20
C GLY A 228 14.00 -9.84 14.46
N ARG A 229 12.91 -10.57 14.73
CA ARG A 229 11.58 -9.97 14.92
C ARG A 229 11.48 -9.03 16.13
N ALA A 230 12.07 -9.40 17.27
CA ALA A 230 11.96 -8.64 18.52
C ALA A 230 13.01 -7.50 18.63
N THR A 231 13.18 -6.71 17.57
CA THR A 231 14.03 -5.51 17.54
C THR A 231 13.25 -4.31 17.02
N ALA A 232 13.72 -3.10 17.32
CA ALA A 232 13.07 -1.83 16.96
C ALA A 232 13.47 -1.29 15.58
N GLY A 233 14.48 -1.85 14.93
CA GLY A 233 15.00 -1.34 13.66
C GLY A 233 16.06 -0.25 13.81
N VAL A 234 16.33 0.46 12.71
CA VAL A 234 17.32 1.54 12.59
C VAL A 234 16.67 2.78 11.96
N THR A 235 17.30 3.95 12.06
CA THR A 235 16.75 5.19 11.48
C THR A 235 16.62 5.10 9.96
N GLY A 236 15.42 5.22 9.40
CA GLY A 236 15.19 5.29 7.96
C GLY A 236 15.30 6.72 7.42
N ILE A 237 14.62 7.65 8.08
CA ILE A 237 14.65 9.09 7.81
C ILE A 237 14.82 9.86 9.12
N ARG A 238 15.59 10.94 9.12
CA ARG A 238 15.72 11.83 10.28
C ARG A 238 14.69 12.94 10.20
N LEU A 239 13.71 12.87 11.10
CA LEU A 239 12.59 13.80 11.20
C LEU A 239 13.03 15.12 11.86
N ARG A 240 12.29 16.20 11.60
CA ARG A 240 12.51 17.53 12.21
C ARG A 240 11.30 17.89 13.06
N GLY A 241 11.51 18.41 14.26
CA GLY A 241 10.42 18.87 15.11
C GLY A 241 9.39 17.77 15.40
N ASP A 242 8.12 18.05 15.11
CA ASP A 242 6.97 17.15 15.28
C ASP A 242 6.58 16.39 14.00
N ASP A 243 7.43 16.42 12.97
CA ASP A 243 7.22 15.70 11.74
C ASP A 243 7.20 14.18 11.98
N ILE A 244 6.46 13.46 11.12
CA ILE A 244 6.24 12.02 11.22
C ILE A 244 6.22 11.40 9.83
N VAL A 245 6.57 10.12 9.72
CA VAL A 245 6.36 9.34 8.50
C VAL A 245 4.86 9.06 8.34
N VAL A 246 4.36 9.31 7.13
CA VAL A 246 2.95 9.10 6.74
C VAL A 246 2.80 8.13 5.57
N GLY A 247 3.90 7.72 4.94
CA GLY A 247 3.85 6.74 3.87
C GLY A 247 5.18 6.04 3.62
N MET A 248 5.08 4.81 3.15
CA MET A 248 6.18 3.99 2.66
C MET A 248 5.80 3.42 1.30
N ALA A 249 6.72 3.46 0.35
CA ALA A 249 6.57 2.83 -0.96
C ALA A 249 7.81 1.99 -1.28
N VAL A 250 7.58 0.81 -1.85
CA VAL A 250 8.63 0.08 -2.57
C VAL A 250 8.65 0.62 -3.99
N VAL A 251 9.82 1.07 -4.44
CA VAL A 251 9.99 1.66 -5.76
C VAL A 251 9.97 0.55 -6.81
N SER A 252 9.20 0.77 -7.88
CA SER A 252 9.18 -0.07 -9.07
C SER A 252 9.07 0.79 -10.33
N ASP A 253 9.43 0.22 -11.48
CA ASP A 253 9.43 0.93 -12.76
C ASP A 253 8.02 1.13 -13.35
N ASP A 254 7.05 0.35 -12.90
CA ASP A 254 5.65 0.36 -13.34
C ASP A 254 4.73 1.22 -12.46
N SER A 255 5.28 1.89 -11.44
CA SER A 255 4.51 2.71 -10.51
C SER A 255 5.09 4.10 -10.32
N MET A 256 4.28 4.97 -9.72
CA MET A 256 4.64 6.35 -9.37
C MET A 256 4.29 6.62 -7.92
N LEU A 257 4.91 7.63 -7.33
CA LEU A 257 4.50 8.10 -6.02
C LEU A 257 3.32 9.07 -6.16
N LEU A 258 2.19 8.72 -5.58
CA LEU A 258 1.10 9.66 -5.31
C LEU A 258 1.25 10.25 -3.92
N VAL A 259 1.13 11.58 -3.82
CA VAL A 259 1.12 12.31 -2.55
C VAL A 259 -0.14 13.14 -2.47
N ALA A 260 -0.86 13.04 -1.35
CA ALA A 260 -2.07 13.79 -1.07
C ALA A 260 -1.95 14.55 0.27
N SER A 261 -2.55 15.75 0.33
CA SER A 261 -2.49 16.65 1.48
C SER A 261 -3.86 16.88 2.11
N GLU A 262 -3.88 17.31 3.38
CA GLU A 262 -5.09 17.45 4.20
C GLU A 262 -6.10 18.47 3.64
N ASN A 263 -5.67 19.44 2.82
CA ASN A 263 -6.58 20.38 2.15
C ASN A 263 -7.06 19.89 0.77
N GLY A 264 -6.87 18.60 0.47
CA GLY A 264 -7.41 17.96 -0.73
C GLY A 264 -6.64 18.24 -2.01
N LEU A 265 -5.35 18.58 -1.91
CA LEU A 265 -4.46 18.65 -3.06
C LEU A 265 -3.64 17.37 -3.17
N GLY A 266 -3.26 16.99 -4.39
CA GLY A 266 -2.37 15.88 -4.61
C GLY A 266 -1.78 15.83 -6.00
N LYS A 267 -0.82 14.93 -6.18
CA LYS A 267 -0.09 14.77 -7.43
C LYS A 267 0.53 13.38 -7.52
N ARG A 268 0.81 12.97 -8.76
CA ARG A 268 1.70 11.86 -9.07
C ARG A 268 3.07 12.39 -9.45
N THR A 269 4.12 11.68 -9.06
CA THR A 269 5.47 11.96 -9.50
C THR A 269 6.21 10.64 -9.70
N SER A 270 6.76 10.44 -10.89
CA SER A 270 7.53 9.25 -11.25
C SER A 270 8.76 9.06 -10.34
N PHE A 271 9.07 7.81 -9.96
CA PHE A 271 10.17 7.49 -9.03
C PHE A 271 11.58 7.93 -9.49
N PRO A 272 11.94 7.88 -10.79
CA PRO A 272 13.18 8.46 -11.31
C PRO A 272 13.38 9.95 -10.98
N SER A 273 12.30 10.71 -10.72
CA SER A 273 12.44 12.11 -10.28
C SER A 273 13.06 12.25 -8.88
N TYR A 274 13.08 11.17 -8.10
CA TYR A 274 13.65 11.10 -6.76
C TYR A 274 15.02 10.43 -6.84
N ARG A 275 16.09 11.19 -6.59
CA ARG A 275 17.44 10.63 -6.47
C ARG A 275 17.54 9.74 -5.23
N ALA A 276 18.33 8.66 -5.33
CA ALA A 276 18.65 7.83 -4.17
C ALA A 276 19.60 8.59 -3.24
N LEU A 277 19.32 8.54 -1.94
CA LEU A 277 20.09 9.14 -0.85
C LEU A 277 20.58 8.03 0.09
N ARG A 278 21.52 8.38 0.97
CA ARG A 278 21.88 7.52 2.10
C ARG A 278 20.75 7.53 3.13
N ARG A 279 20.37 6.35 3.61
CA ARG A 279 19.42 6.14 4.71
C ARG A 279 19.84 6.97 5.93
N GLY A 280 18.85 7.48 6.67
CA GLY A 280 19.08 8.28 7.87
C GLY A 280 19.31 9.76 7.60
N GLY A 281 19.33 10.18 6.32
CA GLY A 281 19.30 11.59 5.95
C GLY A 281 17.96 12.26 6.26
N ARG A 282 17.93 13.60 6.12
CA ARG A 282 16.71 14.42 6.32
C ARG A 282 15.75 14.43 5.13
N GLY A 283 16.13 13.78 4.02
CA GLY A 283 15.34 13.74 2.80
C GLY A 283 15.31 15.06 2.02
N VAL A 284 14.53 15.06 0.94
CA VAL A 284 14.28 16.18 0.03
C VAL A 284 12.78 16.41 -0.14
N LYS A 285 12.37 17.62 -0.52
CA LYS A 285 10.95 17.95 -0.71
C LYS A 285 10.28 17.06 -1.76
N THR A 286 9.10 16.56 -1.42
CA THR A 286 8.16 15.80 -2.26
C THR A 286 6.79 16.47 -2.39
N LEU A 287 6.53 17.50 -1.60
CA LEU A 287 5.39 18.40 -1.73
C LEU A 287 5.80 19.76 -1.15
N ASN A 288 5.43 20.86 -1.80
CA ASN A 288 5.59 22.17 -1.18
C ASN A 288 4.44 22.46 -0.21
N VAL A 289 4.64 22.11 1.05
CA VAL A 289 3.68 22.33 2.13
C VAL A 289 3.55 23.83 2.44
N THR A 290 2.35 24.37 2.25
CA THR A 290 1.96 25.75 2.59
C THR A 290 0.60 25.75 3.30
N GLU A 291 0.13 26.91 3.77
CA GLU A 291 -1.23 27.04 4.31
C GLU A 291 -2.31 26.57 3.32
N LYS A 292 -2.08 26.79 2.02
CA LYS A 292 -2.99 26.35 0.95
C LYS A 292 -3.00 24.84 0.81
N THR A 293 -1.84 24.18 0.81
CA THR A 293 -1.78 22.73 0.59
C THR A 293 -2.15 21.95 1.84
N GLY A 294 -1.79 22.46 3.02
CA GLY A 294 -1.78 21.69 4.25
C GLY A 294 -0.70 20.61 4.26
N LYS A 295 -0.63 19.87 5.37
CA LYS A 295 0.30 18.75 5.58
C LYS A 295 -0.07 17.54 4.72
N VAL A 296 0.91 16.66 4.45
CA VAL A 296 0.70 15.39 3.75
C VAL A 296 -0.08 14.43 4.65
N VAL A 297 -1.10 13.77 4.07
CA VAL A 297 -1.92 12.75 4.76
C VAL A 297 -1.73 11.35 4.20
N GLY A 298 -1.38 11.23 2.92
CA GLY A 298 -1.15 9.95 2.27
C GLY A 298 -0.04 10.02 1.24
N ALA A 299 0.78 8.98 1.21
CA ALA A 299 1.76 8.77 0.16
C ALA A 299 1.86 7.29 -0.19
N VAL A 300 1.46 6.95 -1.41
CA VAL A 300 1.29 5.56 -1.86
C VAL A 300 1.91 5.37 -3.25
N ALA A 301 2.48 4.19 -3.49
CA ALA A 301 2.87 3.78 -4.84
C ALA A 301 1.61 3.38 -5.60
N VAL A 302 1.42 3.95 -6.80
CA VAL A 302 0.23 3.72 -7.63
C VAL A 302 0.61 3.47 -9.07
N THR A 303 -0.17 2.65 -9.74
CA THR A 303 -0.18 2.46 -11.19
C THR A 303 -1.31 3.29 -11.82
N GLU A 304 -1.29 3.46 -13.14
CA GLU A 304 -2.35 4.21 -13.82
C GLU A 304 -3.72 3.51 -13.78
N LEU A 305 -3.73 2.20 -13.50
CA LEU A 305 -4.93 1.37 -13.42
C LEU A 305 -5.61 1.45 -12.04
N ASP A 306 -4.94 2.04 -11.05
CA ASP A 306 -5.47 2.10 -9.69
C ASP A 306 -6.56 3.17 -9.56
N GLU A 307 -7.49 2.94 -8.62
CA GLU A 307 -8.40 3.95 -8.11
C GLU A 307 -8.08 4.25 -6.64
N LEU A 308 -8.47 5.44 -6.18
CA LEU A 308 -8.29 5.87 -4.80
C LEU A 308 -9.65 6.13 -4.17
N MET A 309 -9.79 5.72 -2.91
CA MET A 309 -10.80 6.25 -2.00
C MET A 309 -10.18 7.32 -1.11
N LEU A 310 -10.77 8.50 -1.15
CA LEU A 310 -10.43 9.65 -0.34
C LEU A 310 -11.48 9.81 0.75
N MET A 311 -11.07 9.83 2.01
CA MET A 311 -11.99 9.98 3.13
C MET A 311 -11.75 11.30 3.85
N THR A 312 -12.81 12.10 4.01
CA THR A 312 -12.75 13.36 4.73
C THR A 312 -13.06 13.19 6.22
N SER A 313 -12.68 14.18 7.03
CA SER A 313 -12.98 14.24 8.46
C SER A 313 -14.47 14.29 8.79
N THR A 314 -15.34 14.56 7.80
CA THR A 314 -16.81 14.53 7.96
C THR A 314 -17.42 13.18 7.55
N GLY A 315 -16.59 12.22 7.14
CA GLY A 315 -17.03 10.91 6.67
C GLY A 315 -17.39 10.87 5.18
N GLN A 316 -17.17 11.95 4.41
CA GLN A 316 -17.38 11.88 2.96
C GLN A 316 -16.31 10.99 2.33
N SER A 317 -16.74 10.00 1.54
CA SER A 317 -15.86 9.13 0.76
C SER A 317 -15.97 9.48 -0.72
N ILE A 318 -14.84 9.77 -1.37
CA ILE A 318 -14.77 10.16 -2.78
C ILE A 318 -13.84 9.18 -3.50
N ARG A 319 -14.31 8.60 -4.60
CA ARG A 319 -13.51 7.76 -5.47
C ARG A 319 -12.96 8.57 -6.64
N ILE A 320 -11.68 8.39 -6.95
CA ILE A 320 -11.05 9.01 -8.13
C ILE A 320 -10.08 8.04 -8.82
N ARG A 321 -9.94 8.19 -10.14
CA ARG A 321 -8.96 7.42 -10.93
C ARG A 321 -7.58 8.02 -10.82
N VAL A 322 -6.57 7.17 -10.61
CA VAL A 322 -5.18 7.63 -10.53
C VAL A 322 -4.75 8.30 -11.84
N ALA A 323 -5.16 7.76 -12.99
CA ALA A 323 -4.87 8.33 -14.31
C ALA A 323 -5.31 9.80 -14.49
N GLU A 324 -6.37 10.25 -13.79
CA GLU A 324 -6.87 11.62 -13.87
C GLU A 324 -6.09 12.61 -13.00
N ILE A 325 -5.29 12.10 -12.05
CA ILE A 325 -4.50 12.92 -11.16
C ILE A 325 -3.27 13.42 -11.90
N ARG A 326 -3.00 14.73 -11.80
CA ARG A 326 -1.88 15.35 -12.52
C ARG A 326 -0.54 14.74 -12.13
N GLU A 327 0.23 14.32 -13.13
CA GLU A 327 1.65 14.06 -12.98
C GLU A 327 2.44 15.37 -13.03
N THR A 328 3.32 15.59 -12.04
CA THR A 328 4.18 16.78 -12.00
C THR A 328 5.42 16.56 -11.14
N GLY A 329 6.34 17.53 -11.14
CA GLY A 329 7.59 17.48 -10.40
C GLY A 329 7.41 17.41 -8.88
N ARG A 330 8.46 16.95 -8.20
CA ARG A 330 8.46 16.70 -6.75
C ARG A 330 8.00 17.88 -5.90
N VAL A 331 8.50 19.09 -6.18
CA VAL A 331 8.26 20.26 -5.31
C VAL A 331 6.94 20.97 -5.64
N ALA A 332 6.19 20.54 -6.66
CA ALA A 332 4.91 21.17 -6.98
C ALA A 332 3.89 21.02 -5.84
N GLN A 333 2.88 21.91 -5.81
CA GLN A 333 1.76 21.83 -4.85
C GLN A 333 0.73 20.75 -5.19
N GLY A 334 0.74 20.27 -6.43
CA GLY A 334 -0.30 19.38 -6.95
C GLY A 334 -1.57 20.10 -7.39
N VAL A 335 -2.60 19.31 -7.69
CA VAL A 335 -3.92 19.76 -8.13
C VAL A 335 -4.98 19.34 -7.14
N LYS A 336 -6.16 19.94 -7.24
CA LYS A 336 -7.29 19.58 -6.39
C LYS A 336 -7.75 18.16 -6.71
N LEU A 337 -7.75 17.27 -5.71
CA LEU A 337 -8.31 15.93 -5.80
C LEU A 337 -9.82 15.92 -5.52
N LEU A 338 -10.25 16.79 -4.60
CA LEU A 338 -11.65 16.93 -4.19
C LEU A 338 -11.95 18.34 -3.69
N THR A 339 -13.23 18.70 -3.68
CA THR A 339 -13.69 19.95 -3.06
C THR A 339 -14.14 19.70 -1.64
N LEU A 340 -13.37 20.23 -0.68
CA LEU A 340 -13.69 20.20 0.74
C LEU A 340 -14.55 21.41 1.12
N LYS A 341 -15.45 21.23 2.08
CA LYS A 341 -16.18 22.31 2.75
C LYS A 341 -15.25 23.10 3.68
N GLU A 342 -15.70 24.26 4.13
CA GLU A 342 -14.95 25.06 5.09
C GLU A 342 -14.69 24.27 6.40
N GLY A 343 -13.43 24.22 6.82
CA GLY A 343 -12.99 23.48 8.01
C GLY A 343 -12.88 21.96 7.83
N GLU A 344 -13.31 21.41 6.70
CA GLU A 344 -13.17 20.00 6.37
C GLU A 344 -11.76 19.67 5.89
N LYS A 345 -11.27 18.48 6.25
CA LYS A 345 -9.95 17.98 5.84
C LYS A 345 -10.05 16.61 5.21
N LEU A 346 -9.17 16.32 4.26
CA LEU A 346 -8.84 14.97 3.85
C LEU A 346 -8.11 14.28 5.01
N GLN A 347 -8.59 13.11 5.42
CA GLN A 347 -8.07 12.35 6.55
C GLN A 347 -7.28 11.13 6.10
N ASP A 348 -7.71 10.46 5.04
CA ASP A 348 -7.11 9.21 4.59
C ASP A 348 -7.20 9.03 3.07
N VAL A 349 -6.26 8.24 2.52
CA VAL A 349 -6.17 7.87 1.11
C VAL A 349 -5.84 6.38 1.02
N SER A 350 -6.76 5.61 0.46
CA SER A 350 -6.59 4.16 0.26
C SER A 350 -6.66 3.83 -1.22
N ILE A 351 -5.81 2.91 -1.68
CA ILE A 351 -5.97 2.32 -3.02
C ILE A 351 -7.16 1.37 -2.96
N VAL A 352 -8.03 1.46 -3.95
CA VAL A 352 -9.14 0.54 -4.13
C VAL A 352 -9.14 -0.01 -5.55
N ILE A 353 -9.97 -1.02 -5.75
CA ILE A 353 -10.10 -1.66 -7.05
C ILE A 353 -11.01 -0.84 -7.92
N PRO A 354 -10.69 -0.71 -9.22
CA PRO A 354 -11.62 -0.20 -10.20
C PRO A 354 -12.95 -0.95 -10.14
N ASP A 355 -14.02 -0.22 -9.86
CA ASP A 355 -15.35 -0.78 -10.08
C ASP A 355 -15.51 -0.86 -11.60
N GLY A 356 -15.84 -2.05 -12.12
CA GLY A 356 -16.05 -2.26 -13.57
C GLY A 356 -17.27 -1.54 -14.14
N GLU A 357 -17.70 -0.43 -13.51
CA GLU A 357 -18.85 0.39 -13.91
C GLU A 357 -18.47 1.48 -14.92
N ASP A 358 -17.18 1.80 -15.09
CA ASP A 358 -16.71 2.90 -15.95
C ASP A 358 -15.64 2.45 -16.97
N ASP A 359 -15.78 1.29 -17.62
CA ASP A 359 -14.86 0.89 -18.70
C ASP A 359 -15.17 1.70 -19.98
N PRO A 360 -14.29 2.62 -20.44
CA PRO A 360 -14.53 3.41 -21.65
C PRO A 360 -14.47 2.56 -22.94
N ALA A 361 -14.14 1.27 -22.85
CA ALA A 361 -14.08 0.36 -24.00
C ALA A 361 -15.47 -0.07 -24.54
N SER A 362 -16.59 0.41 -23.98
CA SER A 362 -17.93 0.02 -24.44
C SER A 362 -18.56 0.88 -25.54
N GLU A 363 -17.89 1.93 -26.04
CA GLU A 363 -18.50 2.87 -27.00
C GLU A 363 -18.09 2.69 -28.48
N GLU A 364 -17.14 1.82 -28.83
CA GLU A 364 -16.61 1.78 -30.22
C GLU A 364 -17.15 0.68 -31.15
N ASP A 365 -18.08 -0.19 -30.73
CA ASP A 365 -18.51 -1.34 -31.56
C ASP A 365 -20.01 -1.33 -31.95
N ALA A 366 -20.57 -0.14 -32.17
CA ALA A 366 -21.95 0.04 -32.63
C ALA A 366 -22.02 0.89 -33.93
N ALA A 367 -21.31 0.48 -34.98
CA ALA A 367 -21.55 0.98 -36.33
C ALA A 367 -21.13 -0.04 -37.39
N THR A 368 -21.87 -1.14 -37.53
CA THR A 368 -21.99 -1.83 -38.82
C THR A 368 -23.25 -2.71 -38.82
N GLU A 369 -24.36 -2.15 -39.27
CA GLU A 369 -25.49 -2.94 -39.75
C GLU A 369 -25.16 -3.49 -41.14
N PRO A 370 -25.30 -4.80 -41.41
CA PRO A 370 -25.33 -5.28 -42.78
C PRO A 370 -26.75 -5.08 -43.36
N ALA A 371 -26.79 -4.53 -44.58
CA ALA A 371 -27.99 -4.37 -45.37
C ALA A 371 -28.65 -5.72 -45.69
N ASP A 372 -29.97 -5.75 -45.49
CA ASP A 372 -30.87 -6.85 -45.78
C ASP A 372 -31.06 -7.01 -47.31
N GLU A 373 -30.58 -8.12 -47.87
CA GLU A 373 -31.00 -8.62 -49.18
C GLU A 373 -31.81 -9.90 -48.97
N SER A 374 -33.14 -9.80 -49.10
CA SER A 374 -33.99 -10.95 -49.39
C SER A 374 -35.04 -10.62 -50.46
N ALA A 375 -34.69 -11.06 -51.66
CA ALA A 375 -35.50 -11.69 -52.71
C ALA A 375 -37.02 -11.39 -52.79
N THR A 376 -37.38 -10.73 -53.89
CA THR A 376 -38.71 -10.74 -54.52
C THR A 376 -38.95 -12.08 -55.22
N ASP A 377 -40.08 -12.70 -54.93
CA ASP A 377 -40.60 -13.92 -55.56
C ASP A 377 -41.38 -13.55 -56.85
N GLN A 378 -41.00 -14.14 -57.99
CA GLN A 378 -41.81 -14.34 -59.20
C GLN A 378 -41.38 -15.61 -59.92
#